data_AF-A0A212CLE3-F1
#
_entry.id   AF-A0A212CLE3-F1
#
_cell.length_a   1.000
_cell.length_b   1.000
_cell.length_c   1.000
_cell.angle_alpha   90.00
_cell.angle_beta   90.00
_cell.angle_gamma   90.00
#
_symmetry.space_group_name_H-M   'P 1'
#
loop_
_entity.id
_entity.type
_entity.pdbx_description
1 polymer ?
#
loop_
_entity_poly.entity_id
_entity_poly.type
_entity_poly.pdbx_seq_one_letter_code
_entity_poly.pdbx_strand_id
1 'polypeptide(L)'
;MSFPAAIIILLLSWIWLQWLFLGFKYQEIVTLVLFIVMALLWFSRDPGFVSGWSALFSEYPGFATDSTVALLIGLLFFLIPAKRLTKTTPTGETVAFDYSPLITWKEFQSFMPWDIAILVGGGFALADGCEESGLSKWIGNKLSPLGSLPVWLIILISSLLVTSLTEVASNPATITLLLPILSPLAEAIHVNPLYILLPSTLCTSFAFLLPVANPPNAIVFSYGHLKVMDMVKAGLGVNIVGVAVVMLGMFTWIVPMFDLYTYPSWAPPISNETTP
;
A
#
# COMPACT_ATOMS: atom_id res chain seq x y z
N MET A 1 15.20 10.36 3.12
CA MET A 1 14.92 11.54 2.25
C MET A 1 15.12 11.27 0.75
N SER A 2 15.28 10.02 0.31
CA SER A 2 15.53 9.67 -1.11
C SER A 2 14.24 9.37 -1.92
N PHE A 3 13.10 9.29 -1.23
CA PHE A 3 11.78 9.01 -1.82
C PHE A 3 11.34 10.05 -2.86
N PRO A 4 11.59 11.37 -2.70
CA PRO A 4 11.28 12.35 -3.74
C PRO A 4 12.13 12.15 -5.00
N ALA A 5 13.42 11.83 -4.83
CA ALA A 5 14.35 11.71 -5.95
C ALA A 5 14.04 10.51 -6.85
N ALA A 6 13.66 9.36 -6.29
CA ALA A 6 13.31 8.18 -7.07
C ALA A 6 12.05 8.38 -7.93
N ILE A 7 11.03 9.05 -7.39
CA ILE A 7 9.80 9.41 -8.13
C ILE A 7 10.12 10.42 -9.22
N ILE A 8 10.95 11.43 -8.91
CA ILE A 8 11.40 12.42 -9.88
C ILE A 8 12.21 11.75 -11.01
N ILE A 9 13.09 10.80 -10.70
CA ILE A 9 13.89 10.07 -11.69
C ILE A 9 13.03 9.11 -12.51
N LEU A 10 12.01 8.48 -11.94
CA LEU A 10 11.06 7.65 -12.68
C LEU A 10 10.20 8.48 -13.64
N LEU A 11 9.68 9.62 -13.17
CA LEU A 11 8.95 10.56 -14.01
C LEU A 11 9.84 11.15 -15.11
N LEU A 12 11.06 11.57 -14.78
CA LEU A 12 12.02 12.11 -15.74
C LEU A 12 12.47 11.05 -16.74
N SER A 13 12.72 9.81 -16.31
CA SER A 13 13.13 8.72 -17.21
C SER A 13 11.99 8.30 -18.13
N TRP A 14 10.75 8.27 -17.62
CA TRP A 14 9.56 8.04 -18.43
C TRP A 14 9.33 9.15 -19.46
N ILE A 15 9.39 10.42 -19.04
CA ILE A 15 9.27 11.60 -19.93
C ILE A 15 10.39 11.60 -20.98
N TRP A 16 11.63 11.28 -20.57
CA TRP A 16 12.79 11.23 -21.46
C TRP A 16 12.66 10.10 -22.49
N LEU A 17 12.23 8.90 -22.07
CA LEU A 17 12.00 7.77 -22.97
C LEU A 17 10.85 8.03 -23.95
N GLN A 18 9.74 8.65 -23.51
CA GLN A 18 8.62 8.98 -24.39
C GLN A 18 8.96 10.09 -25.39
N TRP A 19 9.71 11.11 -24.95
CA TRP A 19 10.15 12.20 -25.82
C TRP A 19 11.15 11.75 -26.88
N LEU A 20 12.08 10.84 -26.54
CA LEU A 20 13.13 10.39 -27.45
C LEU A 20 12.65 9.32 -28.46
N PHE A 21 11.71 8.44 -28.08
CA PHE A 21 11.42 7.24 -28.87
C PHE A 21 10.00 7.09 -29.43
N LEU A 22 8.96 7.69 -28.84
CA LEU A 22 7.56 7.31 -29.14
C LEU A 22 6.67 8.44 -29.68
N GLY A 23 6.97 9.70 -29.33
CA GLY A 23 6.09 10.84 -29.61
C GLY A 23 4.79 10.77 -28.79
N PHE A 24 4.28 11.91 -28.33
CA PHE A 24 3.11 11.93 -27.45
C PHE A 24 1.81 11.64 -28.21
N LYS A 25 1.25 10.44 -28.01
CA LYS A 25 -0.11 10.13 -28.49
C LYS A 25 -1.13 10.90 -27.65
N TYR A 26 -2.25 11.30 -28.26
CA TYR A 26 -3.31 12.04 -27.56
C TYR A 26 -3.77 11.34 -26.27
N GLN A 27 -3.92 10.02 -26.31
CA GLN A 27 -4.29 9.20 -25.14
C GLN A 27 -3.27 9.34 -24.00
N GLU A 28 -1.98 9.32 -24.29
CA GLU A 28 -0.92 9.45 -23.29
C GLU A 28 -0.92 10.84 -22.64
N ILE A 29 -1.16 11.89 -23.42
CA ILE A 29 -1.29 13.27 -22.91
C ILE A 29 -2.48 13.37 -21.96
N VAL A 30 -3.64 12.83 -22.36
CA VAL A 30 -4.85 12.87 -21.52
C VAL A 30 -4.63 12.09 -20.23
N THR A 31 -4.03 10.90 -20.29
CA THR A 31 -3.67 10.11 -19.11
C THR A 31 -2.70 10.85 -18.20
N LEU A 32 -1.68 11.52 -18.76
CA LEU A 32 -0.74 12.34 -18.00
C LEU A 32 -1.43 13.49 -17.29
N VAL A 33 -2.34 14.20 -17.96
CA VAL A 33 -3.12 15.29 -17.36
C VAL A 33 -3.99 14.76 -16.22
N LEU A 34 -4.71 13.66 -16.43
CA LEU A 34 -5.52 13.03 -15.37
C LEU A 34 -4.67 12.60 -14.18
N PHE A 35 -3.47 12.07 -14.42
CA PHE A 35 -2.53 11.71 -13.36
C PHE A 35 -2.04 12.95 -12.57
N ILE A 36 -1.70 14.04 -13.25
CA ILE A 36 -1.31 15.30 -12.58
C ILE A 36 -2.48 15.85 -11.75
N VAL A 37 -3.69 15.84 -12.31
CA VAL A 37 -4.90 16.26 -11.57
C VAL A 37 -5.12 15.39 -10.34
N MET A 38 -4.99 14.06 -10.46
CA MET A 38 -5.09 13.12 -9.34
C MET A 38 -4.06 13.44 -8.25
N ALA A 39 -2.79 13.64 -8.63
CA ALA A 39 -1.71 13.96 -7.69
C ALA A 39 -1.96 15.31 -6.98
N LEU A 40 -2.42 16.33 -7.72
CA LEU A 40 -2.80 17.62 -7.15
C LEU A 40 -3.98 17.47 -6.19
N LEU A 41 -5.00 16.69 -6.53
CA LEU A 41 -6.15 16.43 -5.66
C LEU A 41 -5.73 15.70 -4.38
N TRP A 42 -4.85 14.70 -4.43
CA TRP A 42 -4.35 14.08 -3.20
C TRP A 42 -3.55 15.05 -2.33
N PHE A 43 -2.62 15.80 -2.92
CA PHE A 43 -1.76 16.71 -2.15
C PHE A 43 -2.53 17.90 -1.56
N SER A 44 -3.53 18.42 -2.28
CA SER A 44 -4.35 19.55 -1.85
C SER A 44 -5.54 19.17 -0.96
N ARG A 45 -5.71 17.87 -0.64
CA ARG A 45 -6.82 17.37 0.20
C ARG A 45 -6.78 17.94 1.61
N ASP A 46 -5.66 17.74 2.28
CA ASP A 46 -5.39 18.28 3.60
C ASP A 46 -3.88 18.52 3.75
N PRO A 47 -3.37 19.63 3.20
CA PRO A 47 -1.94 19.89 3.18
C PRO A 47 -1.39 20.28 4.58
N GLY A 48 -2.22 20.41 5.61
CA GLY A 48 -1.82 20.68 7.00
C GLY A 48 -1.35 22.12 7.28
N PHE A 49 -0.95 22.89 6.26
CA PHE A 49 -0.54 24.30 6.40
C PHE A 49 -1.61 25.32 5.95
N VAL A 50 -2.59 24.89 5.14
CA VAL A 50 -3.78 25.65 4.72
C VAL A 50 -4.99 24.72 4.69
N SER A 51 -6.19 25.27 4.81
CA SER A 51 -7.42 24.50 4.60
C SER A 51 -7.43 23.93 3.17
N GLY A 52 -7.26 22.60 3.05
CA GLY A 52 -7.34 21.91 1.77
C GLY A 52 -8.75 21.90 1.19
N TRP A 53 -8.92 21.32 0.00
CA TRP A 53 -10.25 21.24 -0.62
C TRP A 53 -11.23 20.37 0.18
N SER A 54 -10.75 19.52 1.09
CA SER A 54 -11.63 18.78 2.02
C SER A 54 -12.48 19.71 2.88
N ALA A 55 -12.00 20.93 3.18
CA ALA A 55 -12.75 21.92 3.96
C ALA A 55 -14.00 22.45 3.23
N LEU A 56 -14.04 22.38 1.89
CA LEU A 56 -15.23 22.71 1.09
C LEU A 56 -16.41 21.78 1.38
N PHE A 57 -16.13 20.58 1.90
CA PHE A 57 -17.12 19.56 2.28
C PHE A 57 -17.19 19.38 3.80
N SER A 58 -17.02 20.47 4.56
CA SER A 58 -17.01 20.46 6.03
C SER A 58 -18.32 19.94 6.66
N GLU A 59 -19.45 19.97 5.94
CA GLU A 59 -20.71 19.36 6.37
C GLU A 59 -20.69 17.82 6.43
N TYR A 60 -19.75 17.16 5.72
CA TYR A 60 -19.65 15.70 5.62
C TYR A 60 -18.22 15.22 5.99
N PRO A 61 -17.83 15.31 7.28
CA PRO A 61 -16.52 14.87 7.73
C PRO A 61 -16.32 13.38 7.43
N GLY A 62 -15.18 13.04 6.82
CA GLY A 62 -14.78 11.65 6.53
C GLY A 62 -15.12 11.12 5.13
N PHE A 63 -15.91 11.84 4.32
CA PHE A 63 -16.23 11.40 2.94
C PHE A 63 -15.17 11.83 1.90
N ALA A 64 -14.36 12.85 2.23
CA ALA A 64 -13.24 13.29 1.39
C ALA A 64 -12.01 12.41 1.65
N THR A 65 -11.99 11.20 1.08
CA THR A 65 -10.88 10.24 1.22
C THR A 65 -10.06 10.11 -0.06
N ASP A 66 -8.92 9.42 0.02
CA ASP A 66 -8.09 9.12 -1.16
C ASP A 66 -8.86 8.28 -2.19
N SER A 67 -9.78 7.43 -1.71
CA SER A 67 -10.69 6.63 -2.54
C SER A 67 -11.63 7.49 -3.38
N THR A 68 -12.12 8.61 -2.83
CA THR A 68 -13.03 9.53 -3.54
C THR A 68 -12.34 10.16 -4.75
N VAL A 69 -11.08 10.56 -4.61
CA VAL A 69 -10.26 11.08 -5.72
C VAL A 69 -10.01 10.00 -6.76
N ALA A 70 -9.64 8.79 -6.33
CA ALA A 70 -9.39 7.67 -7.23
C ALA A 70 -10.64 7.27 -8.04
N LEU A 71 -11.81 7.23 -7.40
CA LEU A 71 -13.09 6.95 -8.07
C LEU A 71 -13.48 8.04 -9.07
N LEU A 72 -13.29 9.31 -8.71
CA LEU A 72 -13.57 10.43 -9.61
C LEU A 72 -12.72 10.36 -10.89
N ILE A 73 -11.40 10.16 -10.73
CA ILE A 73 -10.46 10.05 -11.85
C ILE A 73 -10.73 8.77 -12.66
N GLY A 74 -11.03 7.66 -11.98
CA GLY A 74 -11.46 6.41 -12.61
C GLY A 74 -12.68 6.59 -13.50
N LEU A 75 -13.71 7.31 -13.02
CA LEU A 75 -14.90 7.64 -13.80
C LEU A 75 -14.55 8.52 -15.02
N LEU A 76 -13.65 9.49 -14.87
CA LEU A 76 -13.19 10.34 -15.97
C LEU A 76 -12.49 9.55 -17.07
N PHE A 77 -11.77 8.47 -16.76
CA PHE A 77 -11.19 7.58 -17.79
C PHE A 77 -12.25 6.89 -18.66
N PHE A 78 -13.46 6.65 -18.14
CA PHE A 78 -14.59 6.10 -18.92
C PHE A 78 -15.35 7.19 -19.72
N LEU A 79 -15.29 8.45 -19.29
CA LEU A 79 -16.01 9.57 -19.90
C LEU A 79 -15.20 10.34 -20.96
N ILE A 80 -13.87 10.35 -20.85
CA ILE A 80 -13.02 11.13 -21.76
C ILE A 80 -12.71 10.30 -23.02
N PRO A 81 -12.91 10.85 -24.23
CA PRO A 81 -12.67 10.12 -25.47
C PRO A 81 -11.17 9.91 -25.74
N ALA A 82 -10.84 8.73 -26.25
CA ALA A 82 -9.50 8.28 -26.65
C ALA A 82 -8.96 8.94 -27.92
N LYS A 83 -9.82 9.54 -28.74
CA LYS A 83 -9.45 10.20 -30.01
C LYS A 83 -9.86 11.67 -29.94
N ARG A 84 -9.07 12.56 -30.55
CA ARG A 84 -9.48 13.97 -30.72
C ARG A 84 -10.81 14.02 -31.48
N LEU A 85 -11.75 14.79 -30.93
CA LEU A 85 -13.14 14.90 -31.40
C LEU A 85 -13.29 15.42 -32.84
N THR A 86 -12.23 15.97 -33.44
CA THR A 86 -12.25 16.55 -34.78
C THR A 86 -11.00 16.16 -35.57
N LYS A 87 -11.17 15.36 -36.63
CA LYS A 87 -10.24 15.32 -37.77
C LYS A 87 -10.85 16.17 -38.87
N THR A 88 -10.26 17.32 -39.15
CA THR A 88 -10.50 18.08 -40.38
C THR A 88 -9.73 17.39 -41.51
N THR A 89 -10.42 16.80 -42.47
CA THR A 89 -9.79 16.37 -43.72
C THR A 89 -9.33 17.60 -44.52
N PRO A 90 -8.32 17.46 -45.41
CA PRO A 90 -7.88 18.55 -46.29
C PRO A 90 -9.01 19.11 -47.19
N THR A 91 -10.12 18.39 -47.33
CA THR A 91 -11.29 18.71 -48.15
C THR A 91 -12.41 19.43 -47.39
N GLY A 92 -12.24 19.72 -46.09
CA GLY A 92 -13.22 20.48 -45.30
C GLY A 92 -14.41 19.68 -44.77
N GLU A 93 -14.44 18.35 -44.95
CA GLU A 93 -15.50 17.50 -44.41
C GLU A 93 -15.18 17.05 -42.98
N THR A 94 -16.06 17.42 -42.05
CA THR A 94 -16.03 16.93 -40.66
C THR A 94 -16.62 15.53 -40.60
N VAL A 95 -15.77 14.50 -40.56
CA VAL A 95 -16.22 13.10 -40.44
C VAL A 95 -16.64 12.82 -39.00
N ALA A 96 -17.85 12.27 -38.83
CA ALA A 96 -18.50 12.07 -37.54
C ALA A 96 -17.84 11.01 -36.64
N PHE A 97 -17.68 11.41 -35.37
CA PHE A 97 -17.71 10.65 -34.12
C PHE A 97 -17.63 9.11 -34.18
N ASP A 98 -16.45 8.61 -33.80
CA ASP A 98 -16.31 7.30 -33.17
C ASP A 98 -15.90 7.55 -31.70
N TYR A 99 -16.88 7.58 -30.80
CA TYR A 99 -16.62 7.73 -29.36
C TYR A 99 -16.07 6.40 -28.85
N SER A 100 -14.75 6.34 -28.70
CA SER A 100 -14.07 5.32 -27.91
C SER A 100 -13.62 5.95 -26.60
N PRO A 101 -14.04 5.47 -25.42
CA PRO A 101 -13.53 5.96 -24.14
C PRO A 101 -12.04 5.63 -23.99
N LEU A 102 -11.34 6.34 -23.09
CA LEU A 102 -9.93 6.07 -22.79
C LEU A 102 -9.70 4.63 -22.30
N ILE A 103 -10.61 4.14 -21.45
CA ILE A 103 -10.63 2.77 -20.94
C ILE A 103 -12.02 2.20 -21.17
N THR A 104 -12.11 0.98 -21.71
CA THR A 104 -13.36 0.23 -21.81
C THR A 104 -13.60 -0.62 -20.56
N TRP A 105 -14.86 -0.92 -20.25
CA TRP A 105 -15.19 -1.81 -19.11
C TRP A 105 -14.51 -3.18 -19.24
N LYS A 106 -14.44 -3.72 -20.45
CA LYS A 106 -13.82 -5.01 -20.73
C LYS A 106 -12.32 -5.00 -20.43
N GLU A 107 -11.61 -3.93 -20.81
CA GLU A 107 -10.19 -3.75 -20.46
C GLU A 107 -10.03 -3.61 -18.95
N PHE A 108 -10.79 -2.72 -18.30
CA PHE A 108 -10.74 -2.54 -16.86
C PHE A 108 -10.93 -3.86 -16.10
N GLN A 109 -11.97 -4.63 -16.46
CA GLN A 109 -12.25 -5.93 -15.85
C GLN A 109 -11.08 -6.91 -16.03
N SER A 110 -10.41 -6.90 -17.18
CA SER A 110 -9.30 -7.81 -17.46
C SER A 110 -8.01 -7.49 -16.72
N PHE A 111 -7.78 -6.21 -16.40
CA PHE A 111 -6.60 -5.75 -15.67
C PHE A 111 -6.81 -5.63 -14.16
N MET A 112 -8.05 -5.64 -13.69
CA MET A 112 -8.36 -5.49 -12.27
C MET A 112 -8.09 -6.78 -11.49
N PRO A 113 -7.17 -6.79 -10.48
CA PRO A 113 -6.93 -7.96 -9.63
C PRO A 113 -8.05 -8.17 -8.59
N TRP A 114 -9.16 -8.79 -9.02
CA TRP A 114 -10.33 -9.08 -8.17
C TRP A 114 -9.98 -9.94 -6.94
N ASP A 115 -9.02 -10.86 -7.09
CA ASP A 115 -8.56 -11.71 -5.98
C ASP A 115 -8.02 -10.89 -4.82
N ILE A 116 -7.26 -9.82 -5.11
CA ILE A 116 -6.73 -8.91 -4.09
C ILE A 116 -7.85 -8.09 -3.46
N ALA A 117 -8.80 -7.60 -4.27
CA ALA A 117 -9.93 -6.82 -3.76
C ALA A 117 -10.79 -7.63 -2.78
N ILE A 118 -11.12 -8.88 -3.13
CA ILE A 118 -11.87 -9.80 -2.27
C ILE A 118 -11.04 -10.18 -1.03
N LEU A 119 -9.74 -10.42 -1.19
CA LEU A 119 -8.87 -10.78 -0.09
C LEU A 119 -8.77 -9.66 0.95
N VAL A 120 -8.55 -8.41 0.52
CA VAL A 120 -8.50 -7.22 1.38
C VAL A 120 -9.82 -7.04 2.14
N GLY A 121 -10.96 -7.15 1.43
CA GLY A 121 -12.28 -7.12 2.06
C GLY A 121 -12.48 -8.25 3.08
N GLY A 122 -12.02 -9.46 2.76
CA GLY A 122 -12.03 -10.61 3.68
C GLY A 122 -11.15 -10.43 4.91
N GLY A 123 -10.01 -9.73 4.78
CA GLY A 123 -9.14 -9.39 5.91
C GLY A 123 -9.79 -8.39 6.87
N PHE A 124 -10.49 -7.38 6.35
CA PHE A 124 -11.27 -6.47 7.19
C PHE A 124 -12.42 -7.21 7.89
N ALA A 125 -13.15 -8.07 7.17
CA ALA A 125 -14.19 -8.90 7.77
C ALA A 125 -13.64 -9.86 8.85
N LEU A 126 -12.43 -10.40 8.66
CA LEU A 126 -11.75 -11.21 9.66
C LEU A 126 -11.33 -10.38 10.89
N ALA A 127 -10.89 -9.13 10.70
CA ALA A 127 -10.57 -8.21 11.79
C ALA A 127 -11.80 -7.96 12.68
N ASP A 128 -12.90 -7.56 12.06
CA ASP A 128 -14.16 -7.31 12.75
C ASP A 128 -14.64 -8.59 13.43
N GLY A 129 -14.54 -9.74 12.76
CA GLY A 129 -14.87 -11.05 13.35
C GLY A 129 -13.99 -11.44 14.54
N CYS A 130 -12.69 -11.12 14.53
CA CYS A 130 -11.78 -11.34 15.66
C CYS A 130 -12.12 -10.43 16.86
N GLU A 131 -12.57 -9.20 16.59
CA GLU A 131 -13.02 -8.26 17.61
C GLU A 131 -14.37 -8.70 18.22
N GLU A 132 -15.38 -8.95 17.41
CA GLU A 132 -16.72 -9.37 17.85
C GLU A 132 -16.71 -10.73 18.57
N SER A 133 -15.89 -11.68 18.11
CA SER A 133 -15.76 -12.99 18.77
C SER A 133 -14.99 -12.93 20.10
N GLY A 134 -14.33 -11.81 20.40
CA GLY A 134 -13.45 -11.68 21.57
C GLY A 134 -12.14 -12.47 21.46
N LEU A 135 -11.83 -13.03 20.29
CA LEU A 135 -10.57 -13.74 20.05
C LEU A 135 -9.37 -12.82 20.30
N SER A 136 -9.46 -11.56 19.89
CA SER A 136 -8.47 -10.51 20.16
C SER A 136 -8.14 -10.39 21.65
N LYS A 137 -9.18 -10.33 22.50
CA LYS A 137 -9.02 -10.27 23.97
C LYS A 137 -8.45 -11.58 24.54
N TRP A 138 -8.88 -12.72 24.02
CA TRP A 138 -8.38 -14.02 24.46
C TRP A 138 -6.89 -14.21 24.15
N ILE A 139 -6.47 -13.88 22.92
CA ILE A 139 -5.06 -13.89 22.50
C ILE A 139 -4.26 -12.90 23.34
N GLY A 140 -4.78 -11.68 23.52
CA GLY A 140 -4.19 -10.65 24.39
C GLY A 140 -3.93 -11.15 25.81
N ASN A 141 -4.90 -11.80 26.44
CA ASN A 141 -4.76 -12.36 27.78
C ASN A 141 -3.70 -13.47 27.86
N LYS A 142 -3.59 -14.31 26.82
CA LYS A 142 -2.55 -15.35 26.75
C LYS A 142 -1.16 -14.78 26.50
N LEU A 143 -1.07 -13.63 25.83
CA LEU A 143 0.19 -12.95 25.51
C LEU A 143 0.53 -11.83 26.50
N SER A 144 -0.33 -11.54 27.48
CA SER A 144 -0.06 -10.62 28.59
C SER A 144 1.28 -10.90 29.31
N PRO A 145 1.72 -12.16 29.52
CA PRO A 145 3.05 -12.45 30.06
C PRO A 145 4.20 -11.97 29.16
N LEU A 146 4.00 -11.88 27.84
CA LEU A 146 4.97 -11.31 26.90
C LEU A 146 5.07 -9.80 27.00
N GLY A 147 4.12 -9.10 27.65
CA GLY A 147 4.25 -7.67 27.96
C GLY A 147 5.42 -7.35 28.89
N SER A 148 5.98 -8.35 29.57
CA SER A 148 7.23 -8.22 30.32
C SER A 148 8.48 -8.18 29.43
N LEU A 149 8.36 -8.59 28.16
CA LEU A 149 9.45 -8.53 27.21
C LEU A 149 9.64 -7.09 26.73
N PRO A 150 10.88 -6.66 26.47
CA PRO A 150 11.12 -5.34 25.94
C PRO A 150 10.49 -5.22 24.54
N VAL A 151 9.84 -4.09 24.26
CA VAL A 151 9.06 -3.84 23.03
C VAL A 151 9.82 -4.18 21.75
N TRP A 152 11.13 -3.94 21.72
CA TRP A 152 11.97 -4.27 20.56
C TRP A 152 11.98 -5.76 20.21
N LEU A 153 11.86 -6.64 21.21
CA LEU A 153 11.85 -8.08 20.99
C LEU A 153 10.52 -8.53 20.39
N ILE A 154 9.42 -7.87 20.77
CA ILE A 154 8.09 -8.07 20.18
C ILE A 154 8.10 -7.65 18.70
N ILE A 155 8.69 -6.49 18.39
CA ILE A 155 8.87 -6.00 17.01
C ILE A 155 9.72 -6.98 16.20
N LEU A 156 10.79 -7.53 16.79
CA LEU A 156 11.66 -8.49 16.12
C LEU A 156 10.91 -9.79 15.80
N ILE A 157 10.15 -10.32 16.77
CA ILE A 157 9.36 -11.55 16.59
C ILE A 157 8.28 -11.33 15.53
N SER A 158 7.54 -10.23 15.58
CA SER A 158 6.50 -9.94 14.58
C SER A 158 7.09 -9.77 13.18
N SER A 159 8.24 -9.08 13.07
CA SER A 159 8.96 -8.89 11.81
C SER A 159 9.43 -10.22 11.22
N LEU A 160 10.00 -11.11 12.04
CA LEU A 160 10.44 -12.45 11.60
C LEU A 160 9.27 -13.35 11.18
N LEU A 161 8.17 -13.31 11.92
CA LEU A 161 6.95 -14.05 11.60
C LEU A 161 6.41 -13.62 10.23
N VAL A 162 6.29 -12.30 10.00
CA VAL A 162 5.79 -11.76 8.73
C VAL A 162 6.74 -12.05 7.58
N THR A 163 8.06 -11.86 7.79
CA THR A 163 9.10 -12.14 6.79
C THR A 163 9.08 -13.62 6.38
N SER A 164 8.80 -14.54 7.31
CA SER A 164 8.72 -15.98 6.99
C SER A 164 7.44 -16.34 6.23
N LEU A 165 6.29 -15.76 6.63
CA LEU A 165 5.01 -16.03 5.99
C LEU A 165 4.93 -15.46 4.56
N THR A 166 5.56 -14.32 4.31
CA THR A 166 5.54 -13.68 2.98
C THR A 166 6.37 -14.42 1.93
N GLU A 167 7.15 -15.43 2.32
CA GLU A 167 7.88 -16.27 1.36
C GLU A 167 7.00 -17.33 0.71
N VAL A 168 5.90 -17.70 1.38
CA VAL A 168 4.95 -18.72 0.92
C VAL A 168 3.63 -18.13 0.46
N ALA A 169 3.30 -16.91 0.90
CA ALA A 169 2.09 -16.18 0.55
C ALA A 169 2.42 -14.84 -0.10
N SER A 170 1.53 -14.33 -0.96
CA SER A 170 1.75 -13.04 -1.61
C SER A 170 1.78 -11.89 -0.60
N ASN A 171 2.58 -10.85 -0.86
CA ASN A 171 2.73 -9.74 0.08
C ASN A 171 1.37 -9.11 0.49
N PRO A 172 0.44 -8.82 -0.46
CA PRO A 172 -0.87 -8.29 -0.09
C PRO A 172 -1.71 -9.27 0.73
N ALA A 173 -1.60 -10.58 0.48
CA ALA A 173 -2.30 -11.60 1.26
C ALA A 173 -1.79 -11.66 2.71
N THR A 174 -0.47 -11.70 2.87
CA THR A 174 0.18 -11.79 4.17
C THR A 174 -0.20 -10.62 5.08
N ILE A 175 -0.14 -9.39 4.56
CA ILE A 175 -0.42 -8.21 5.39
C ILE A 175 -1.92 -8.10 5.73
N THR A 176 -2.79 -8.46 4.80
CA THR A 176 -4.24 -8.47 4.99
C THR A 176 -4.67 -9.47 6.05
N LEU A 177 -3.97 -10.61 6.16
CA LEU A 177 -4.24 -11.62 7.18
C LEU A 177 -3.63 -11.26 8.55
N LEU A 178 -2.43 -10.68 8.56
CA LEU A 178 -1.69 -10.44 9.81
C LEU A 178 -2.00 -9.11 10.49
N LEU A 179 -2.31 -8.03 9.78
CA LEU A 179 -2.65 -6.75 10.43
C LEU A 179 -3.85 -6.86 11.39
N PRO A 180 -4.96 -7.54 11.02
CA PRO A 180 -6.08 -7.81 11.93
C PRO A 180 -5.73 -8.54 13.22
N ILE A 181 -4.63 -9.29 13.22
CA ILE A 181 -4.19 -10.10 14.36
C ILE A 181 -3.16 -9.32 15.19
N LEU A 182 -2.27 -8.59 14.52
CA LEU A 182 -1.20 -7.81 15.13
C LEU A 182 -1.71 -6.51 15.77
N SER A 183 -2.78 -5.89 15.24
CA SER A 183 -3.34 -4.66 15.82
C SER A 183 -3.92 -4.90 17.22
N PRO A 184 -4.84 -5.87 17.41
CA PRO A 184 -5.41 -6.11 18.73
C PRO A 184 -4.38 -6.70 19.71
N LEU A 185 -3.36 -7.41 19.19
CA LEU A 185 -2.22 -7.84 19.99
C LEU A 185 -1.48 -6.64 20.59
N ALA A 186 -1.19 -5.61 19.79
CA ALA A 186 -0.50 -4.41 20.24
C ALA A 186 -1.30 -3.66 21.31
N GLU A 187 -2.62 -3.58 21.12
CA GLU A 187 -3.55 -2.98 22.08
C GLU A 187 -3.56 -3.75 23.40
N ALA A 188 -3.57 -5.09 23.35
CA ALA A 188 -3.58 -5.94 24.55
C ALA A 188 -2.29 -5.86 25.38
N ILE A 189 -1.15 -5.57 24.77
CA ILE A 189 0.12 -5.32 25.48
C ILE A 189 0.32 -3.84 25.84
N HIS A 190 -0.68 -2.99 25.59
CA HIS A 190 -0.67 -1.55 25.86
C HIS A 190 0.47 -0.79 25.16
N VAL A 191 0.82 -1.19 23.94
CA VAL A 191 1.80 -0.51 23.09
C VAL A 191 1.06 0.16 21.93
N ASN A 192 1.53 1.33 21.49
CA ASN A 192 0.98 1.98 20.29
C ASN A 192 1.00 0.98 19.11
N PRO A 193 -0.14 0.65 18.47
CA PRO A 193 -0.21 -0.37 17.42
C PRO A 193 0.77 -0.16 16.27
N LEU A 194 1.07 1.09 15.94
CA LEU A 194 2.01 1.43 14.89
C LEU A 194 3.43 0.91 15.15
N TYR A 195 3.83 0.65 16.40
CA TYR A 195 5.12 0.01 16.71
C TYR A 195 5.26 -1.37 16.10
N ILE A 196 4.17 -2.11 15.96
CA ILE A 196 4.17 -3.47 15.42
C ILE A 196 3.75 -3.44 13.95
N LEU A 197 2.71 -2.67 13.61
CA LEU A 197 2.12 -2.68 12.27
C LEU A 197 3.08 -2.10 11.20
N LEU A 198 3.79 -1.00 11.49
CA LEU A 198 4.73 -0.38 10.55
C LEU A 198 5.88 -1.33 10.15
N PRO A 199 6.68 -1.87 11.09
CA PRO A 199 7.77 -2.77 10.74
C PRO A 199 7.27 -4.07 10.12
N SER A 200 6.15 -4.63 10.59
CA SER A 200 5.53 -5.81 9.96
C SER A 200 5.15 -5.55 8.50
N THR A 201 4.58 -4.39 8.18
CA THR A 201 4.23 -4.01 6.80
C THR A 201 5.46 -3.91 5.91
N LEU A 202 6.53 -3.28 6.40
CA LEU A 202 7.81 -3.19 5.67
C LEU A 202 8.43 -4.57 5.43
N CYS A 203 8.44 -5.42 6.46
CA CYS A 203 8.95 -6.78 6.39
C CYS A 203 8.17 -7.69 5.44
N THR A 204 6.89 -7.38 5.17
CA THR A 204 6.11 -8.13 4.18
C THR A 204 6.67 -7.95 2.76
N SER A 205 7.44 -6.90 2.50
CA SER A 205 8.11 -6.72 1.22
C SER A 205 9.42 -7.52 1.09
N PHE A 206 9.92 -8.11 2.19
CA PHE A 206 11.18 -8.84 2.23
C PHE A 206 10.96 -10.34 1.93
N ALA A 207 10.49 -10.61 0.72
CA ALA A 207 10.27 -11.96 0.20
C ALA A 207 11.38 -12.33 -0.80
N PHE A 208 12.50 -12.84 -0.29
CA PHE A 208 13.75 -13.07 -1.04
C PHE A 208 14.23 -14.53 -1.03
N LEU A 209 13.68 -15.41 -0.18
CA LEU A 209 14.13 -16.80 -0.02
C LEU A 209 13.65 -17.71 -1.16
N LEU A 210 12.40 -17.57 -1.62
CA LEU A 210 11.80 -18.51 -2.57
C LEU A 210 11.51 -17.89 -3.95
N PRO A 211 11.68 -18.65 -5.04
CA PRO A 211 11.35 -18.18 -6.40
C PRO A 211 9.86 -17.87 -6.58
N VAL A 212 9.01 -18.62 -5.89
CA VAL A 212 7.54 -18.53 -5.99
C VAL A 212 7.00 -17.28 -5.27
N ALA A 213 7.79 -16.70 -4.36
CA ALA A 213 7.34 -15.62 -3.51
C ALA A 213 6.96 -14.35 -4.29
N ASN A 214 7.72 -14.00 -5.34
CA ASN A 214 7.48 -12.80 -6.14
C ASN A 214 7.87 -12.95 -7.63
N PRO A 215 7.20 -12.24 -8.56
CA PRO A 215 7.52 -12.33 -9.99
C PRO A 215 8.98 -12.02 -10.36
N PRO A 216 9.66 -11.00 -9.80
CA PRO A 216 11.08 -10.76 -10.07
C PRO A 216 11.99 -11.94 -9.70
N ASN A 217 11.69 -12.59 -8.58
CA ASN A 217 12.41 -13.77 -8.08
C ASN A 217 12.26 -14.94 -9.06
N ALA A 218 11.04 -15.18 -9.56
CA ALA A 218 10.76 -16.21 -10.56
C ALA A 218 11.48 -15.94 -11.89
N ILE A 219 11.54 -14.68 -12.35
CA ILE A 219 12.25 -14.29 -13.58
C ILE A 219 13.74 -14.62 -13.45
N VAL A 220 14.39 -14.18 -12.38
CA VAL A 220 15.83 -14.44 -12.16
C VAL A 220 16.11 -15.94 -12.04
N PHE A 221 15.23 -16.69 -11.37
CA PHE A 221 15.35 -18.15 -11.27
C PHE A 221 15.25 -18.85 -12.65
N SER A 222 14.33 -18.40 -13.52
CA SER A 222 14.14 -18.96 -14.86
C SER A 222 15.29 -18.65 -15.82
N TYR A 223 15.94 -17.50 -15.71
CA TYR A 223 17.04 -17.09 -16.60
C TYR A 223 18.43 -17.42 -16.06
N GLY A 224 18.60 -17.50 -14.73
CA GLY A 224 19.91 -17.54 -14.08
C GLY A 224 20.50 -18.93 -13.86
N HIS A 225 19.84 -20.02 -14.29
CA HIS A 225 20.24 -21.40 -13.99
C HIS A 225 20.54 -21.64 -12.49
N LEU A 226 19.82 -20.95 -11.60
CA LEU A 226 20.03 -20.99 -10.16
C LEU A 226 19.38 -22.23 -9.54
N LYS A 227 20.00 -22.79 -8.50
CA LYS A 227 19.31 -23.78 -7.66
C LYS A 227 18.53 -23.07 -6.57
N VAL A 228 17.44 -23.70 -6.10
CA VAL A 228 16.62 -23.15 -5.01
C VAL A 228 17.47 -22.83 -3.77
N MET A 229 18.46 -23.67 -3.46
CA MET A 229 19.36 -23.48 -2.33
C MET A 229 20.29 -22.26 -2.46
N ASP A 230 20.65 -21.84 -3.67
CA ASP A 230 21.48 -20.66 -3.89
C ASP A 230 20.67 -19.40 -3.58
N MET A 231 19.40 -19.42 -3.98
CA MET A 231 18.44 -18.36 -3.70
C MET A 231 18.09 -18.26 -2.22
N VAL A 232 17.85 -19.39 -1.54
CA VAL A 232 17.57 -19.41 -0.10
C VAL A 232 18.75 -18.84 0.71
N LYS A 233 19.99 -19.19 0.38
CA LYS A 233 21.17 -18.66 1.10
C LYS A 233 21.33 -17.15 0.93
N ALA A 234 21.17 -16.65 -0.31
CA ALA A 234 21.22 -15.22 -0.59
C ALA A 234 20.05 -14.49 0.08
N GLY A 235 18.83 -15.01 -0.07
CA GLY A 235 17.60 -14.47 0.48
C GLY A 235 17.63 -14.39 2.01
N LEU A 236 18.13 -15.42 2.69
CA LEU A 236 18.26 -15.39 4.15
C LEU A 236 19.19 -14.26 4.61
N GLY A 237 20.33 -14.07 3.92
CA GLY A 237 21.25 -12.98 4.21
C GLY A 237 20.60 -11.60 4.03
N VAL A 238 19.87 -11.40 2.93
CA VAL A 238 19.17 -10.14 2.66
C VAL A 238 18.01 -9.91 3.63
N ASN A 239 17.25 -10.95 4.00
CA ASN A 239 16.16 -10.85 4.99
C ASN A 239 16.69 -10.43 6.37
N ILE A 240 17.80 -11.03 6.83
CA ILE A 240 18.42 -10.65 8.11
C ILE A 240 18.87 -9.18 8.07
N VAL A 241 19.53 -8.76 7.00
CA VAL A 241 19.94 -7.35 6.83
C VAL A 241 18.72 -6.43 6.76
N GLY A 242 17.67 -6.82 6.03
CA GLY A 242 16.42 -6.06 5.91
C GLY A 242 15.73 -5.87 7.25
N VAL A 243 15.57 -6.94 8.03
CA VAL A 243 15.02 -6.87 9.39
C VAL A 243 15.90 -6.00 10.29
N ALA A 244 17.23 -6.12 10.21
CA ALA A 244 18.13 -5.25 10.99
C ALA A 244 18.00 -3.77 10.62
N VAL A 245 17.83 -3.45 9.33
CA VAL A 245 17.59 -2.08 8.84
C VAL A 245 16.23 -1.55 9.33
N VAL A 246 15.18 -2.38 9.31
CA VAL A 246 13.87 -2.00 9.86
C VAL A 246 13.97 -1.74 11.35
N MET A 247 14.65 -2.60 12.11
CA MET A 247 14.89 -2.40 13.53
C MET A 247 15.66 -1.10 13.79
N LEU A 248 16.72 -0.84 13.04
CA LEU A 248 17.47 0.42 13.15
C LEU A 248 16.59 1.63 12.83
N GLY A 249 15.75 1.54 11.81
CA GLY A 249 14.81 2.60 11.45
C GLY A 249 13.80 2.89 12.56
N MET A 250 13.27 1.83 13.19
CA MET A 250 12.37 1.95 14.34
C MET A 250 13.03 2.74 15.47
N PHE A 251 14.28 2.42 15.82
CA PHE A 251 14.99 3.09 16.92
C PHE A 251 15.55 4.48 16.61
N THR A 252 15.60 4.89 15.34
CA THR A 252 16.25 6.16 14.94
C THR A 252 15.25 7.22 14.48
N TRP A 253 14.44 6.93 13.46
CA TRP A 253 13.63 7.94 12.79
C TRP A 253 12.14 7.64 12.75
N ILE A 254 11.69 6.37 12.81
CA ILE A 254 10.25 6.05 12.67
C ILE A 254 9.49 6.51 13.91
N VAL A 255 10.04 6.24 15.09
CA VAL A 255 9.46 6.65 16.37
C VAL A 255 9.26 8.16 16.49
N PRO A 256 10.27 9.02 16.26
CA PRO A 256 10.07 10.47 16.33
C PRO A 256 9.23 11.04 15.17
N MET A 257 9.21 10.39 14.00
CA MET A 257 8.42 10.86 12.86
C MET A 257 6.92 10.65 13.05
N PHE A 258 6.52 9.58 13.73
CA PHE A 258 5.12 9.22 13.98
C PHE A 258 4.69 9.44 15.44
N ASP A 259 5.51 10.10 16.26
CA ASP A 259 5.32 10.28 17.71
C ASP A 259 4.85 9.01 18.44
N LEU A 260 5.52 7.89 18.17
CA LEU A 260 5.07 6.58 18.64
C LEU A 260 5.12 6.43 20.17
N TYR A 261 5.75 7.34 20.91
CA TYR A 261 5.78 7.34 22.37
C TYR A 261 4.41 7.59 23.01
N THR A 262 3.51 8.27 22.28
CA THR A 262 2.15 8.53 22.77
C THR A 262 1.20 7.43 22.27
N TYR A 263 0.30 7.00 23.16
CA TYR A 263 -0.78 6.11 22.73
C TYR A 263 -1.78 6.94 21.93
N PRO A 264 -2.12 6.52 20.71
CA PRO A 264 -2.90 7.37 19.81
C PRO A 264 -4.34 7.51 20.30
N SER A 265 -4.92 8.70 20.15
CA SER A 265 -6.29 9.00 20.60
C SER A 265 -7.39 8.27 19.82
N TRP A 266 -7.04 7.69 18.66
CA TRP A 266 -7.95 6.89 17.83
C TRP A 266 -7.98 5.42 18.25
N ALA A 267 -6.99 4.95 19.02
CA ALA A 267 -6.97 3.58 19.51
C ALA A 267 -7.84 3.45 20.76
N PRO A 268 -8.46 2.27 21.01
CA PRO A 268 -9.39 2.09 22.12
C PRO A 268 -8.76 2.54 23.45
N PRO A 269 -9.48 3.35 24.26
CA PRO A 269 -8.94 3.79 25.53
C PRO A 269 -8.64 2.58 26.41
N ILE A 270 -7.56 2.67 27.18
CA ILE A 270 -7.19 1.65 28.17
C ILE A 270 -8.35 1.56 29.16
N SER A 271 -9.22 0.55 29.02
CA SER A 271 -10.24 0.26 30.01
C SER A 271 -9.52 -0.22 31.26
N ASN A 272 -9.53 0.57 32.32
CA ASN A 272 -9.12 0.17 33.67
C ASN A 272 -10.09 -0.88 34.26
N GLU A 273 -10.36 -1.97 33.54
CA GLU A 273 -11.06 -3.12 34.09
C GLU A 273 -10.05 -4.08 34.72
N THR A 274 -9.43 -3.62 35.81
CA THR A 274 -8.77 -4.48 36.80
C THR A 274 -9.22 -4.11 38.20
N THR A 275 -10.42 -4.57 38.58
CA THR A 275 -10.76 -5.05 39.95
C THR A 275 -12.04 -5.87 39.84
N PRO A 276 -12.10 -7.06 40.45
CA PRO A 276 -12.34 -7.13 41.89
C PRO A 276 -11.09 -7.42 42.72
#